data_AF-A0A317VKC3-F1
#
_entry.id   AF-A0A317VKC3-F1
#
_cell.length_a   1.000
_cell.length_b   1.000
_cell.length_c   1.000
_cell.angle_alpha   90.00
_cell.angle_beta   90.00
_cell.angle_gamma   90.00
#
_symmetry.space_group_name_H-M   'P 1'
#
loop_
_entity.id
_entity.type
_entity.pdbx_description
1 polymer ?
#
loop_
_entity_poly.entity_id
_entity_poly.type
_entity_poly.pdbx_seq_one_letter_code
_entity_poly.pdbx_strand_id
1 'polypeptide(L)'
;MILSGLEVVTRQLVRNLRGAIQQQPWGIDLTLRQISKWTSAATIDFDNTKRQAARTSILPFDNTSHAITLPPGAYLADFNETVHVPRDYMGSIFARSSLWRSGVGITAGVVDAGYEGALGALMEVKNSHGVVLYRDAKLAQIVFEELSEEVEGYNGIYQASTSSVGRDGTGLSSIIAPGIRSEYVKVLNPLWIFVVINGAVSAVQKLDVGLKEAHFKLTSDKIIRSLEIPPSTFSPHSIVSSRASTVFYRRRLALVRQQSAHLPFINNRDSNTL
;
A
#
# COMPACT_ATOMS: atom_id res chain seq x y z
N MET A 1 -20.16 -13.02 -0.94
CA MET A 1 -19.70 -14.00 0.08
C MET A 1 -18.77 -13.30 1.08
N ILE A 2 -18.63 -13.79 2.32
CA ILE A 2 -17.60 -13.29 3.27
C ILE A 2 -16.39 -14.22 3.23
N LEU A 3 -15.17 -13.67 3.15
CA LEU A 3 -13.95 -14.47 3.24
C LEU A 3 -13.67 -14.94 4.66
N SER A 4 -13.23 -16.19 4.80
CA SER A 4 -12.65 -16.65 6.05
C SER A 4 -11.34 -15.93 6.35
N GLY A 5 -10.97 -15.80 7.63
CA GLY A 5 -9.68 -15.19 7.97
C GLY A 5 -8.50 -15.98 7.41
N LEU A 6 -8.63 -17.31 7.23
CA LEU A 6 -7.60 -18.13 6.60
C LEU A 6 -7.41 -17.76 5.12
N GLU A 7 -8.49 -17.53 4.37
CA GLU A 7 -8.40 -17.07 2.99
C GLU A 7 -7.77 -15.68 2.90
N VAL A 8 -8.14 -14.77 3.80
CA VAL A 8 -7.56 -13.41 3.87
C VAL A 8 -6.03 -13.47 4.06
N VAL A 9 -5.54 -14.34 4.95
CA VAL A 9 -4.10 -14.56 5.15
C VAL A 9 -3.45 -15.21 3.93
N THR A 10 -4.04 -16.30 3.42
CA THR A 10 -3.50 -17.07 2.28
C THR A 10 -3.37 -16.21 1.02
N ARG A 11 -4.36 -15.36 0.76
CA ARG A 11 -4.36 -14.41 -0.37
C ARG A 11 -3.54 -13.15 -0.10
N GLN A 12 -2.98 -12.98 1.10
CA GLN A 12 -2.21 -11.81 1.53
C GLN A 12 -2.96 -10.48 1.36
N LEU A 13 -4.28 -10.49 1.60
CA LEU A 13 -5.09 -9.27 1.51
C LEU A 13 -4.81 -8.31 2.68
N VAL A 14 -4.35 -8.85 3.81
CA VAL A 14 -3.84 -8.08 4.95
C VAL A 14 -2.38 -8.46 5.17
N ARG A 15 -1.52 -7.46 5.26
CA ARG A 15 -0.06 -7.59 5.42
C ARG A 15 0.40 -6.94 6.73
N ASN A 16 1.65 -7.18 7.09
CA ASN A 16 2.27 -6.67 8.33
C ASN A 16 1.62 -7.19 9.62
N LEU A 17 1.10 -8.43 9.61
CA LEU A 17 0.61 -9.09 10.82
C LEU A 17 1.71 -9.20 11.87
N ARG A 18 1.37 -8.94 13.13
CA ARG A 18 2.19 -9.13 14.33
C ARG A 18 2.27 -10.61 14.76
N GLY A 19 1.25 -11.42 14.42
CA GLY A 19 1.27 -12.86 14.70
C GLY A 19 0.03 -13.61 14.22
N ALA A 20 0.12 -14.94 14.17
CA ALA A 20 -0.94 -15.83 13.68
C ALA A 20 -2.26 -15.69 14.46
N ILE A 21 -2.20 -15.29 15.74
CA ILE A 21 -3.36 -15.09 16.62
C ILE A 21 -4.26 -13.91 16.23
N GLN A 22 -3.91 -13.14 15.20
CA GLN A 22 -4.78 -12.12 14.61
C GLN A 22 -5.81 -12.70 13.66
N GLN A 23 -5.59 -13.91 13.14
CA GLN A 23 -6.58 -14.58 12.32
C GLN A 23 -7.83 -14.88 13.15
N GLN A 24 -8.98 -14.44 12.65
CA GLN A 24 -10.30 -14.72 13.20
C GLN A 24 -11.08 -15.57 12.18
N PRO A 25 -12.23 -16.19 12.54
CA PRO A 25 -12.97 -17.05 11.62
C PRO A 25 -13.32 -16.38 10.27
N TRP A 26 -13.61 -15.08 10.30
CA TRP A 26 -14.24 -14.29 9.23
C TRP A 26 -13.50 -12.97 8.96
N GLY A 27 -12.23 -12.88 9.36
CA GLY A 27 -11.46 -11.66 9.19
C GLY A 27 -10.15 -11.67 9.96
N ILE A 28 -9.56 -10.49 10.10
CA ILE A 28 -8.26 -10.29 10.74
C ILE A 28 -8.35 -9.16 11.77
N ASP A 29 -7.92 -9.43 13.00
CA ASP A 29 -7.75 -8.39 14.02
C ASP A 29 -6.68 -7.38 13.57
N LEU A 30 -7.00 -6.08 13.62
CA LEU A 30 -6.09 -4.96 13.37
C LEU A 30 -5.48 -4.47 14.68
N THR A 31 -4.18 -4.20 14.66
CA THR A 31 -3.38 -3.89 15.86
C THR A 31 -2.94 -2.44 15.90
N LEU A 32 -2.89 -1.88 17.11
CA LEU A 32 -2.53 -0.50 17.35
C LEU A 32 -1.06 -0.21 17.00
N ARG A 33 -0.84 0.66 16.02
CA ARG A 33 0.48 1.21 15.72
C ARG A 33 0.74 2.53 16.44
N GLN A 34 -0.23 3.45 16.37
CA GLN A 34 -0.04 4.83 16.79
C GLN A 34 -1.38 5.50 17.10
N ILE A 35 -1.37 6.42 18.06
CA ILE A 35 -2.48 7.34 18.35
C ILE A 35 -2.05 8.77 18.06
N SER A 36 -2.93 9.54 17.44
CA SER A 36 -2.75 10.97 17.20
C SER A 36 -3.95 11.79 17.65
N LYS A 37 -3.73 13.08 17.93
CA LYS A 37 -4.78 14.10 18.14
C LYS A 37 -4.74 15.11 16.99
N TRP A 38 -5.90 15.66 16.63
CA TRP A 38 -5.96 16.79 15.71
C TRP A 38 -5.46 18.08 16.36
N THR A 39 -4.74 18.88 15.59
CA THR A 39 -4.14 20.16 16.02
C THR A 39 -4.58 21.33 15.14
N SER A 40 -5.43 21.09 14.15
CA SER A 40 -6.10 22.15 13.36
C SER A 40 -7.46 21.68 12.87
N ALA A 41 -8.27 22.62 12.38
CA ALA A 41 -9.46 22.30 11.60
C ALA A 41 -9.11 21.60 10.27
N ALA A 42 -10.07 20.87 9.71
CA ALA A 42 -10.09 20.39 8.34
C ALA A 42 -11.09 21.22 7.51
N THR A 43 -10.91 21.25 6.20
CA THR A 43 -11.85 21.83 5.24
C THR A 43 -12.34 20.74 4.30
N ILE A 44 -13.66 20.62 4.17
CA ILE A 44 -14.33 19.70 3.27
C ILE A 44 -15.30 20.52 2.42
N ASP A 45 -15.31 20.28 1.12
CA ASP A 45 -16.17 20.96 0.14
C ASP A 45 -16.81 19.93 -0.82
N PHE A 46 -17.60 20.41 -1.78
CA PHE A 46 -18.38 19.55 -2.67
C PHE A 46 -17.51 18.81 -3.70
N ASP A 47 -16.59 19.52 -4.36
CA ASP A 47 -15.78 19.00 -5.47
C ASP A 47 -14.31 18.71 -5.09
N ASN A 48 -13.97 18.83 -3.81
CA ASN A 48 -12.63 18.64 -3.24
C ASN A 48 -11.59 19.69 -3.61
N THR A 49 -11.96 20.80 -4.28
CA THR A 49 -11.03 21.86 -4.67
C THR A 49 -10.48 22.64 -3.48
N LYS A 50 -11.22 22.71 -2.38
CA LYS A 50 -10.84 23.35 -1.11
C LYS A 50 -10.47 22.34 -0.02
N ARG A 51 -10.40 21.04 -0.37
CA ARG A 51 -10.12 19.98 0.60
C ARG A 51 -8.79 20.23 1.30
N GLN A 52 -8.84 20.28 2.63
CA GLN A 52 -7.67 20.39 3.48
C GLN A 52 -7.80 19.43 4.66
N ALA A 53 -6.90 18.44 4.74
CA ALA A 53 -6.85 17.54 5.88
C ALA A 53 -6.39 18.29 7.15
N ALA A 54 -6.96 17.94 8.30
CA ALA A 54 -6.52 18.49 9.57
C ALA A 54 -5.08 18.07 9.92
N ARG A 55 -4.36 18.98 10.58
CA ARG A 55 -3.06 18.67 11.17
C ARG A 55 -3.23 17.77 12.38
N THR A 56 -2.23 16.95 12.65
CA THR A 56 -2.23 15.97 13.73
C THR A 56 -0.89 15.96 14.45
N SER A 57 -0.90 15.56 15.72
CA SER A 57 0.30 15.30 16.53
C SER A 57 0.18 13.93 17.18
N ILE A 58 1.28 13.17 17.15
CA ILE A 58 1.37 11.83 17.72
C ILE A 58 1.37 11.93 19.26
N LEU A 59 0.67 11.01 19.91
CA LEU A 59 0.78 10.79 21.34
C LEU A 59 1.77 9.63 21.58
N PRO A 60 2.87 9.86 22.30
CA PRO A 60 3.86 8.82 22.54
C PRO A 60 3.32 7.78 23.51
N PHE A 61 3.68 6.51 23.28
CA PHE A 61 3.62 5.50 24.32
C PHE A 61 4.66 5.79 25.39
N ASP A 62 4.37 5.41 26.63
CA ASP A 62 5.36 5.37 27.67
C ASP A 62 6.48 4.38 27.31
N ASN A 63 7.74 4.80 27.51
CA ASN A 63 8.91 4.05 27.05
C ASN A 63 9.15 2.77 27.86
N THR A 64 8.71 2.72 29.11
CA THR A 64 8.96 1.59 30.02
C THR A 64 7.84 0.57 29.96
N SER A 65 6.59 1.02 30.03
CA SER A 65 5.40 0.15 30.02
C SER A 65 4.92 -0.20 28.61
N HIS A 66 5.38 0.53 27.58
CA HIS A 66 4.88 0.43 26.21
C HIS A 66 3.36 0.63 26.10
N ALA A 67 2.78 1.38 27.04
CA ALA A 67 1.36 1.68 27.13
C ALA A 67 1.08 3.17 26.95
N ILE A 68 -0.15 3.50 26.61
CA ILE A 68 -0.67 4.87 26.56
C ILE A 68 -1.99 4.92 27.32
N THR A 69 -2.12 5.90 28.22
CA THR A 69 -3.38 6.19 28.92
C THR A 69 -4.08 7.34 28.22
N LEU A 70 -5.31 7.11 27.77
CA LEU A 70 -6.10 8.09 27.05
C LEU A 70 -7.31 8.50 27.91
N PRO A 71 -7.46 9.80 28.23
CA PRO A 71 -8.69 10.31 28.83
C PRO A 71 -9.86 10.29 27.83
N PRO A 72 -11.10 10.53 28.28
CA PRO A 72 -12.24 10.73 27.38
C PRO A 72 -11.90 11.73 26.26
N GLY A 73 -12.28 11.40 25.01
CA GLY A 73 -11.99 12.23 23.85
C GLY A 73 -11.97 11.49 22.52
N ALA A 74 -11.70 12.24 21.45
CA ALA A 74 -11.58 11.72 20.08
C ALA A 74 -10.10 11.68 19.65
N TYR A 75 -9.75 10.59 18.98
CA TYR A 75 -8.38 10.28 18.57
C TYR A 75 -8.37 9.67 17.17
N LEU A 76 -7.25 9.82 16.47
CA LEU A 76 -6.96 9.08 15.24
C LEU A 76 -6.07 7.88 15.58
N ALA A 77 -6.52 6.68 15.24
CA ALA A 77 -5.77 5.44 15.44
C ALA A 77 -5.23 4.93 14.10
N ASP A 78 -3.92 4.72 14.04
CA ASP A 78 -3.25 4.00 12.96
C ASP A 78 -3.12 2.52 13.31
N PHE A 79 -3.37 1.66 12.34
CA PHE A 79 -3.10 0.22 12.48
C PHE A 79 -1.71 -0.14 11.96
N ASN A 80 -1.15 -1.25 12.45
CA ASN A 80 0.12 -1.77 11.92
C ASN A 80 -0.04 -2.38 10.53
N GLU A 81 -1.23 -2.90 10.26
CA GLU A 81 -1.53 -3.62 9.05
C GLU A 81 -1.74 -2.67 7.86
N THR A 82 -1.31 -3.15 6.69
CA THR A 82 -1.69 -2.58 5.39
C THR A 82 -2.56 -3.60 4.65
N VAL A 83 -3.42 -3.11 3.78
CA VAL A 83 -4.36 -3.93 3.02
C VAL A 83 -4.05 -3.87 1.52
N HIS A 84 -4.46 -4.90 0.80
CA HIS A 84 -4.63 -4.90 -0.65
C HIS A 84 -6.01 -5.51 -0.95
N VAL A 85 -6.97 -4.66 -1.30
CA VAL A 85 -8.35 -5.06 -1.59
C VAL A 85 -8.48 -5.37 -3.08
N PRO A 86 -8.85 -6.60 -3.48
CA PRO A 86 -9.17 -6.92 -4.86
C PRO A 86 -10.35 -6.08 -5.40
N ARG A 87 -10.51 -6.01 -6.72
CA ARG A 87 -11.56 -5.19 -7.35
C ARG A 87 -12.97 -5.78 -7.30
N ASP A 88 -13.06 -7.05 -6.93
CA ASP A 88 -14.26 -7.84 -6.71
C ASP A 88 -14.60 -7.97 -5.22
N TYR A 89 -13.94 -7.20 -4.34
CA TYR A 89 -14.19 -7.21 -2.90
C TYR A 89 -14.21 -5.78 -2.35
N MET A 90 -14.90 -5.62 -1.23
CA MET A 90 -14.72 -4.48 -0.31
C MET A 90 -14.27 -4.98 1.06
N GLY A 91 -13.71 -4.07 1.86
CA GLY A 91 -13.40 -4.31 3.27
C GLY A 91 -14.30 -3.52 4.22
N SER A 92 -14.66 -4.10 5.35
CA SER A 92 -15.38 -3.45 6.45
C SER A 92 -14.58 -3.56 7.75
N ILE A 93 -14.37 -2.46 8.46
CA ILE A 93 -13.64 -2.44 9.73
C ILE A 93 -14.62 -2.27 10.90
N PHE A 94 -14.57 -3.19 11.84
CA PHE A 94 -15.42 -3.21 13.03
C PHE A 94 -14.61 -3.16 14.32
N ALA A 95 -15.12 -2.47 15.33
CA ALA A 95 -14.55 -2.50 16.68
C ALA A 95 -14.60 -3.93 17.27
N ARG A 96 -13.56 -4.35 17.98
CA ARG A 96 -13.64 -5.59 18.77
C ARG A 96 -14.59 -5.41 19.94
N SER A 97 -15.31 -6.48 20.29
CA SER A 97 -16.36 -6.38 21.31
C SER A 97 -15.87 -5.99 22.70
N SER A 98 -14.66 -6.39 23.07
CA SER A 98 -14.00 -5.96 24.30
C SER A 98 -13.79 -4.44 24.36
N LEU A 99 -13.59 -3.79 23.22
CA LEU A 99 -13.28 -2.37 23.15
C LEU A 99 -14.53 -1.52 23.40
N TRP A 100 -15.63 -1.80 22.70
CA TRP A 100 -16.88 -1.05 22.91
C TRP A 100 -17.54 -1.36 24.26
N ARG A 101 -17.36 -2.58 24.80
CA ARG A 101 -17.76 -2.91 26.19
C ARG A 101 -16.97 -2.11 27.23
N SER A 102 -15.80 -1.61 26.87
CA SER A 102 -14.96 -0.75 27.72
C SER A 102 -15.22 0.75 27.49
N GLY A 103 -16.30 1.09 26.77
CA GLY A 103 -16.65 2.47 26.44
C GLY A 103 -15.69 3.12 25.43
N VAL A 104 -15.08 2.33 24.55
CA VAL A 104 -14.21 2.82 23.48
C VAL A 104 -14.79 2.43 22.11
N GLY A 105 -15.13 3.42 21.30
CA GLY A 105 -15.63 3.25 19.94
C GLY A 105 -14.52 3.28 18.90
N ILE A 106 -14.67 2.49 17.84
CA ILE A 106 -13.89 2.60 16.61
C ILE A 106 -14.89 2.84 15.49
N THR A 107 -14.67 3.92 14.74
CA THR A 107 -15.44 4.27 13.55
C THR A 107 -14.49 4.39 12.38
N ALA A 108 -14.72 3.55 11.39
CA ALA A 108 -13.99 3.52 10.13
C ALA A 108 -15.00 3.43 8.98
N GLY A 109 -14.51 3.63 7.77
CA GLY A 109 -15.31 3.48 6.55
C GLY A 109 -15.20 2.10 5.93
N VAL A 110 -15.88 1.95 4.80
CA VAL A 110 -15.59 0.89 3.83
C VAL A 110 -14.18 1.10 3.28
N VAL A 111 -13.46 0.00 3.09
CA VAL A 111 -12.19 -0.02 2.36
C VAL A 111 -12.51 -0.41 0.93
N ASP A 112 -12.38 0.56 0.03
CA ASP A 112 -12.82 0.44 -1.35
C ASP A 112 -12.09 -0.67 -2.12
N ALA A 113 -12.80 -1.26 -3.07
CA ALA A 113 -12.25 -2.21 -4.03
C ALA A 113 -11.03 -1.60 -4.75
N GLY A 114 -9.94 -2.35 -4.88
CA GLY A 114 -8.69 -1.86 -5.47
C GLY A 114 -7.81 -0.98 -4.57
N TYR A 115 -8.25 -0.63 -3.34
CA TYR A 115 -7.41 0.12 -2.41
C TYR A 115 -6.22 -0.72 -1.93
N GLU A 116 -5.04 -0.12 -1.95
CA GLU A 116 -3.84 -0.67 -1.30
C GLU A 116 -3.23 0.39 -0.40
N GLY A 117 -2.98 0.07 0.87
CA GLY A 117 -2.38 1.04 1.79
C GLY A 117 -2.64 0.74 3.26
N ALA A 118 -2.20 1.66 4.10
CA ALA A 118 -2.41 1.65 5.54
C ALA A 118 -3.89 1.85 5.87
N LEU A 119 -4.28 1.34 7.03
CA LEU A 119 -5.61 1.51 7.59
C LEU A 119 -5.55 2.39 8.83
N GLY A 120 -6.66 3.07 9.11
CA GLY A 120 -6.87 3.74 10.38
C GLY A 120 -8.34 3.99 10.66
N ALA A 121 -8.61 4.57 11.82
CA ALA A 121 -9.96 4.81 12.27
C ALA A 121 -10.04 6.02 13.22
N LEU A 122 -11.22 6.62 13.28
CA LEU A 122 -11.61 7.47 14.40
C LEU A 122 -11.82 6.57 15.61
N MET A 123 -11.14 6.89 16.72
CA MET A 123 -11.34 6.24 18.01
C MET A 123 -11.92 7.24 19.00
N GLU A 124 -13.00 6.85 19.67
CA GLU A 124 -13.67 7.66 20.68
C GLU A 124 -13.60 6.97 22.03
N VAL A 125 -12.96 7.60 23.01
CA VAL A 125 -12.97 7.16 24.41
C VAL A 125 -14.14 7.85 25.10
N LYS A 126 -15.21 7.09 25.37
CA LYS A 126 -16.44 7.57 26.05
C LYS A 126 -16.47 7.20 27.53
N ASN A 127 -15.71 6.19 27.94
CA ASN A 127 -15.54 5.85 29.35
C ASN A 127 -14.91 7.02 30.11
N SER A 128 -15.60 7.55 31.12
CA SER A 128 -15.16 8.69 31.94
C SER A 128 -13.82 8.45 32.66
N HIS A 129 -13.45 7.19 32.88
CA HIS A 129 -12.17 6.80 33.49
C HIS A 129 -11.04 6.62 32.46
N GLY A 130 -11.30 6.88 31.18
CA GLY A 130 -10.34 6.70 30.10
C GLY A 130 -10.13 5.24 29.69
N VAL A 131 -9.02 4.98 29.02
CA VAL A 131 -8.56 3.64 28.63
C VAL A 131 -7.03 3.57 28.64
N VAL A 132 -6.47 2.41 29.00
CA VAL A 132 -5.05 2.10 28.84
C VAL A 132 -4.89 1.15 27.66
N LEU A 133 -4.08 1.54 26.68
CA LEU A 133 -3.79 0.74 25.50
C LEU A 133 -2.31 0.39 25.44
N TYR A 134 -1.99 -0.87 25.21
CA TYR A 134 -0.63 -1.30 24.96
C TYR A 134 -0.31 -1.21 23.47
N ARG A 135 0.96 -1.03 23.13
CA ARG A 135 1.46 -1.19 21.76
C ARG A 135 0.98 -2.54 21.19
N ASP A 136 0.61 -2.54 19.91
CA ASP A 136 0.11 -3.70 19.18
C ASP A 136 -1.18 -4.33 19.74
N ALA A 137 -1.89 -3.63 20.63
CA ALA A 137 -3.20 -4.09 21.11
C ALA A 137 -4.18 -4.25 19.94
N LYS A 138 -4.92 -5.36 19.92
CA LYS A 138 -5.95 -5.65 18.91
C LYS A 138 -7.17 -4.76 19.18
N LEU A 139 -7.43 -3.79 18.31
CA LEU A 139 -8.49 -2.79 18.49
C LEU A 139 -9.73 -3.05 17.63
N ALA A 140 -9.50 -3.46 16.39
CA ALA A 140 -10.55 -3.64 15.39
C ALA A 140 -10.37 -4.98 14.67
N GLN A 141 -11.32 -5.34 13.82
CA GLN A 141 -11.24 -6.45 12.89
C GLN A 141 -11.65 -5.96 11.50
N ILE A 142 -10.92 -6.37 10.46
CA ILE A 142 -11.34 -6.21 9.08
C ILE A 142 -12.00 -7.49 8.57
N VAL A 143 -13.12 -7.33 7.85
CA VAL A 143 -13.89 -8.38 7.16
C VAL A 143 -13.91 -8.03 5.68
N PHE A 144 -13.85 -9.03 4.80
CA PHE A 144 -13.93 -8.84 3.36
C PHE A 144 -15.22 -9.42 2.80
N GLU A 145 -15.90 -8.63 1.99
CA GLU A 145 -17.18 -8.96 1.38
C GLU A 145 -17.02 -8.90 -0.15
N GLU A 146 -17.35 -10.00 -0.81
CA GLU A 146 -17.34 -10.09 -2.28
C GLU A 146 -18.46 -9.24 -2.87
N LEU A 147 -18.13 -8.51 -3.93
CA LEU A 147 -19.07 -7.72 -4.72
C LEU A 147 -19.76 -8.61 -5.75
N SER A 148 -20.91 -8.16 -6.28
CA SER A 148 -21.62 -8.89 -7.34
C SER A 148 -20.84 -8.94 -8.66
N GLU A 149 -19.90 -8.02 -8.86
CA GLU A 149 -19.05 -7.90 -10.04
C GLU A 149 -17.73 -7.19 -9.69
N GLU A 150 -16.75 -7.30 -10.57
CA GLU A 150 -15.54 -6.48 -10.51
C GLU A 150 -15.89 -5.01 -10.80
N VAL A 151 -15.42 -4.09 -9.96
CA VAL A 151 -15.66 -2.65 -10.14
C VAL A 151 -14.38 -1.89 -10.49
N GLU A 152 -14.54 -0.62 -10.88
CA GLU A 152 -13.40 0.28 -11.00
C GLU A 152 -12.69 0.39 -9.63
N GLY A 153 -11.39 0.16 -9.63
CA GLY A 153 -10.59 0.21 -8.41
C GLY A 153 -10.37 1.64 -7.91
N TYR A 154 -10.23 1.78 -6.59
CA TYR A 154 -9.91 3.03 -5.94
C TYR A 154 -8.69 3.71 -6.56
N ASN A 155 -8.86 4.97 -6.96
CA ASN A 155 -7.83 5.79 -7.59
C ASN A 155 -7.57 7.12 -6.84
N GLY A 156 -8.10 7.23 -5.61
CA GLY A 156 -8.06 8.46 -4.83
C GLY A 156 -6.71 8.76 -4.16
N ILE A 157 -6.68 9.89 -3.43
CA ILE A 157 -5.44 10.44 -2.84
C ILE A 157 -4.80 9.59 -1.74
N TYR A 158 -5.49 8.58 -1.23
CA TYR A 158 -4.96 7.73 -0.17
C TYR A 158 -4.31 6.45 -0.70
N GLN A 159 -4.30 6.23 -2.02
CA GLN A 159 -3.71 5.04 -2.61
C GLN A 159 -2.22 4.94 -2.25
N ALA A 160 -1.80 3.74 -1.85
CA ALA A 160 -0.47 3.42 -1.34
C ALA A 160 -0.05 4.20 -0.07
N SER A 161 -1.02 4.76 0.67
CA SER A 161 -0.70 5.48 1.91
C SER A 161 0.00 4.58 2.93
N THR A 162 0.94 5.14 3.68
CA THR A 162 1.70 4.45 4.73
C THR A 162 1.19 4.74 6.15
N SER A 163 0.20 5.65 6.28
CA SER A 163 -0.48 6.00 7.53
C SER A 163 -1.92 6.49 7.30
N SER A 164 -2.74 6.52 8.34
CA SER A 164 -4.13 7.01 8.29
C SER A 164 -4.24 8.53 8.09
N VAL A 165 -3.16 9.27 8.37
CA VAL A 165 -3.09 10.72 8.15
C VAL A 165 -3.10 11.05 6.65
N GLY A 166 -2.79 10.07 5.79
CA GLY A 166 -3.15 10.10 4.37
C GLY A 166 -2.55 11.24 3.56
N ARG A 167 -1.45 11.86 4.03
CA ARG A 167 -0.82 13.02 3.36
C ARG A 167 0.04 12.66 2.15
N ASP A 168 0.35 11.37 1.99
CA ASP A 168 1.42 10.91 1.09
C ASP A 168 0.94 9.87 0.07
N GLY A 169 -0.37 9.61 -0.03
CA GLY A 169 -0.84 8.74 -1.10
C GLY A 169 -0.59 9.42 -2.44
N THR A 170 -0.02 8.69 -3.38
CA THR A 170 0.29 9.18 -4.73
C THR A 170 -0.99 9.27 -5.54
N GLY A 171 -2.06 9.81 -4.94
CA GLY A 171 -3.27 10.17 -5.67
C GLY A 171 -2.83 10.66 -7.01
N LEU A 172 -3.39 10.09 -8.07
CA LEU A 172 -3.26 10.64 -9.40
C LEU A 172 -3.96 12.01 -9.34
N SER A 173 -3.37 12.98 -8.64
CA SER A 173 -3.51 14.38 -8.92
C SER A 173 -2.93 14.51 -10.30
N SER A 174 -3.82 14.34 -11.27
CA SER A 174 -3.78 14.95 -12.57
C SER A 174 -3.63 16.47 -12.39
N ILE A 175 -2.44 16.89 -11.93
CA ILE A 175 -1.79 18.06 -12.50
C ILE A 175 -1.04 17.53 -13.74
N ILE A 176 -1.79 16.94 -14.66
CA ILE A 176 -1.34 16.76 -16.03
C ILE A 176 -1.83 18.01 -16.73
N ALA A 177 -0.97 19.01 -16.84
CA ALA A 177 -1.10 19.94 -17.95
C ALA A 177 -1.19 19.08 -19.23
N PRO A 178 -2.14 19.34 -20.13
CA PRO A 178 -2.40 18.47 -21.27
C PRO A 178 -1.11 18.32 -22.09
N GLY A 179 -0.47 17.14 -22.03
CA GLY A 179 0.72 16.84 -22.82
C GLY A 179 1.80 15.97 -22.20
N ILE A 180 1.86 15.76 -20.87
CA ILE A 180 2.95 14.98 -20.26
C ILE A 180 2.44 13.61 -19.78
N ARG A 181 2.93 12.53 -20.40
CA ARG A 181 2.68 11.15 -19.96
C ARG A 181 3.50 10.85 -18.70
N SER A 182 2.85 10.21 -17.74
CA SER A 182 3.38 9.89 -16.42
C SER A 182 4.70 9.08 -16.48
N GLU A 183 5.69 9.55 -15.73
CA GLU A 183 6.97 8.89 -15.46
C GLU A 183 6.88 8.17 -14.11
N TYR A 184 7.18 6.86 -14.06
CA TYR A 184 7.27 6.11 -12.81
C TYR A 184 8.61 5.37 -12.72
N VAL A 185 9.22 5.41 -11.54
CA VAL A 185 10.41 4.63 -11.18
C VAL A 185 9.99 3.43 -10.34
N LYS A 186 10.32 2.21 -10.78
CA LYS A 186 10.01 0.97 -10.07
C LYS A 186 11.29 0.32 -9.57
N VAL A 187 11.46 0.23 -8.26
CA VAL A 187 12.60 -0.47 -7.64
C VAL A 187 12.24 -1.94 -7.49
N LEU A 188 12.89 -2.82 -8.27
CA LEU A 188 12.60 -4.26 -8.30
C LEU A 188 13.59 -5.10 -7.47
N ASN A 189 14.69 -4.51 -6.98
CA ASN A 189 15.72 -5.17 -6.18
C ASN A 189 16.59 -4.10 -5.45
N PRO A 190 17.01 -4.29 -4.18
CA PRO A 190 17.82 -3.30 -3.44
C PRO A 190 19.19 -2.94 -4.06
N LEU A 191 19.69 -3.70 -5.04
CA LEU A 191 20.99 -3.43 -5.68
C LEU A 191 20.91 -2.71 -7.04
N TRP A 192 19.71 -2.53 -7.61
CA TRP A 192 19.53 -2.01 -8.96
C TRP A 192 18.37 -1.02 -9.06
N ILE A 193 18.64 0.15 -9.62
CA ILE A 193 17.61 1.12 -10.02
C ILE A 193 17.37 0.98 -11.52
N PHE A 194 16.09 0.83 -11.89
CA PHE A 194 15.65 0.81 -13.29
C PHE A 194 14.79 2.05 -13.55
N VAL A 195 15.15 2.80 -14.59
CA VAL A 195 14.33 3.91 -15.09
C VAL A 195 13.65 3.45 -16.37
N VAL A 196 12.32 3.47 -16.38
CA VAL A 196 11.50 3.08 -17.53
C VAL A 196 10.90 4.34 -18.14
N ILE A 197 11.21 4.60 -19.40
CA ILE A 197 10.70 5.75 -20.16
C ILE A 197 9.95 5.18 -21.37
N ASN A 198 8.67 5.54 -21.52
CA ASN A 198 7.82 5.08 -22.65
C ASN A 198 7.80 3.55 -22.86
N GLY A 199 7.80 2.77 -21.77
CA GLY A 199 7.79 1.31 -21.83
C GLY A 199 9.13 0.67 -22.21
N ALA A 200 10.19 1.45 -22.37
CA ALA A 200 11.56 0.98 -22.57
C ALA A 200 12.42 1.22 -21.33
N VAL A 201 13.26 0.26 -20.96
CA VAL A 201 14.25 0.44 -19.90
C VAL A 201 15.39 1.29 -20.44
N SER A 202 15.55 2.52 -19.92
CA SER A 202 16.51 3.50 -20.45
C SER A 202 17.79 3.61 -19.62
N ALA A 203 17.80 3.20 -18.34
CA ALA A 203 19.02 3.24 -17.53
C ALA A 203 19.05 2.13 -16.46
N VAL A 204 20.24 1.59 -16.25
CA VAL A 204 20.57 0.59 -15.23
C VAL A 204 21.80 1.08 -14.47
N GLN A 205 21.65 1.35 -13.18
CA GLN A 205 22.78 1.70 -12.30
C GLN A 205 22.92 0.69 -11.17
N LYS A 206 24.14 0.16 -10.98
CA LYS A 206 24.50 -0.70 -9.86
C LYS A 206 24.86 0.20 -8.67
N LEU A 207 24.20 0.02 -7.54
CA LEU A 207 24.59 0.68 -6.29
C LEU A 207 25.81 -0.05 -5.71
N ASP A 208 26.96 0.63 -5.64
CA ASP A 208 28.09 0.14 -4.85
C ASP A 208 27.76 0.31 -3.37
N VAL A 209 27.71 -0.81 -2.66
CA VAL A 209 27.35 -0.89 -1.24
C VAL A 209 28.57 -0.45 -0.42
N GLY A 210 28.75 0.87 -0.31
CA GLY A 210 29.89 1.45 0.41
C GLY A 210 29.75 2.91 0.83
N LEU A 211 28.60 3.57 0.59
CA LEU A 211 28.40 4.98 0.95
C LEU A 211 27.20 5.13 1.89
N LYS A 212 27.46 5.72 3.06
CA LYS A 212 26.45 6.15 4.04
C LYS A 212 25.52 7.18 3.39
N GLU A 213 24.22 7.00 3.63
CA GLU A 213 23.09 7.93 3.36
C GLU A 213 23.38 9.09 2.40
N ALA A 214 23.05 8.91 1.12
CA ALA A 214 22.95 10.00 0.16
C ALA A 214 21.47 10.33 -0.09
N HIS A 215 21.01 11.47 0.41
CA HIS A 215 19.71 12.03 0.04
C HIS A 215 19.77 12.57 -1.41
N PHE A 216 19.16 11.87 -2.36
CA PHE A 216 18.97 12.40 -3.71
C PHE A 216 17.64 13.16 -3.81
N LYS A 217 17.72 14.49 -3.92
CA LYS A 217 16.62 15.34 -4.37
C LYS A 217 16.89 15.69 -5.85
N LEU A 218 16.33 14.91 -6.76
CA LEU A 218 16.43 15.15 -8.20
C LEU A 218 15.28 16.03 -8.65
N THR A 219 15.58 17.26 -9.08
CA THR A 219 14.66 18.13 -9.82
C THR A 219 14.91 17.98 -11.32
N SER A 220 13.85 18.05 -12.11
CA SER A 220 13.78 17.71 -13.54
C SER A 220 14.87 18.38 -14.41
N ASP A 221 15.31 19.58 -14.04
CA ASP A 221 16.31 20.36 -14.80
C ASP A 221 17.74 19.77 -14.75
N LYS A 222 18.07 18.92 -13.77
CA LYS A 222 19.41 18.34 -13.65
C LYS A 222 19.66 17.14 -14.56
N ILE A 223 18.60 16.46 -15.02
CA ILE A 223 18.72 15.28 -15.89
C ILE A 223 19.17 15.68 -17.31
N ILE A 224 18.70 16.85 -17.78
CA ILE A 224 18.94 17.30 -19.15
C ILE A 224 20.37 17.84 -19.33
N ARG A 225 20.96 18.48 -18.31
CA ARG A 225 22.34 19.01 -18.39
C ARG A 225 23.44 17.96 -18.27
N SER A 226 23.16 16.78 -17.75
CA SER A 226 24.16 15.69 -17.62
C SER A 226 24.40 14.90 -18.92
N LEU A 227 23.71 15.24 -20.02
CA LEU A 227 23.78 14.50 -21.30
C LEU A 227 24.66 15.17 -22.37
N GLU A 228 25.22 16.36 -22.14
CA GLU A 228 26.19 16.99 -23.05
C GLU A 228 27.63 16.84 -22.52
N ILE A 229 28.30 15.75 -22.92
CA ILE A 229 29.74 15.54 -22.68
C ILE A 229 30.50 15.99 -23.96
N PRO A 230 31.45 16.95 -23.88
CA PRO A 230 32.29 17.33 -25.02
C PRO A 230 33.32 16.23 -25.37
N PRO A 231 33.70 16.09 -26.65
CA PRO A 231 34.51 14.97 -27.11
C PRO A 231 36.00 15.21 -26.89
N SER A 232 36.50 15.05 -25.67
CA SER A 232 37.93 14.79 -25.43
C SER A 232 38.21 14.45 -23.96
N THR A 233 38.06 13.17 -23.61
CA THR A 233 38.91 12.43 -22.64
C THR A 233 38.23 11.10 -22.30
N PHE A 234 38.43 10.09 -23.14
CA PHE A 234 38.25 8.69 -22.73
C PHE A 234 39.50 7.91 -23.14
N SER A 235 40.18 7.37 -22.12
CA SER A 235 41.22 6.35 -22.25
C SER A 235 40.53 4.98 -22.38
N PRO A 236 40.98 4.08 -23.28
CA PRO A 236 40.19 2.94 -23.71
C PRO A 236 40.48 1.71 -22.85
N HIS A 237 39.77 1.49 -21.74
CA HIS A 237 39.64 0.14 -21.18
C HIS A 237 38.25 -0.08 -20.56
N SER A 238 37.59 -1.14 -21.03
CA SER A 238 36.30 -1.72 -20.62
C SER A 238 34.99 -1.12 -21.18
N ILE A 239 34.87 -1.10 -22.51
CA ILE A 239 33.56 -1.25 -23.17
C ILE A 239 33.30 -2.76 -23.32
N VAL A 240 32.32 -3.30 -22.59
CA VAL A 240 31.71 -4.60 -22.94
C VAL A 240 30.38 -4.30 -23.61
N SER A 241 30.37 -4.28 -24.94
CA SER A 241 29.14 -4.45 -25.70
C SER A 241 28.66 -5.89 -25.46
N SER A 242 27.41 -6.10 -25.05
CA SER A 242 26.83 -7.42 -25.24
C SER A 242 25.35 -7.34 -25.60
N ARG A 243 25.06 -7.83 -26.81
CA ARG A 243 23.74 -8.29 -27.27
C ARG A 243 23.16 -9.43 -26.39
N ALA A 244 23.82 -9.82 -25.28
CA ALA A 244 23.46 -10.97 -24.46
C ALA A 244 22.26 -10.72 -23.53
N SER A 245 22.06 -9.49 -23.06
CA SER A 245 20.98 -9.15 -22.12
C SER A 245 19.59 -9.21 -22.75
N THR A 246 19.48 -8.87 -24.03
CA THR A 246 18.21 -8.92 -24.79
C THR A 246 17.81 -10.36 -25.13
N VAL A 247 18.79 -11.27 -25.28
CA VAL A 247 18.54 -12.70 -25.57
C VAL A 247 18.02 -13.44 -24.33
N PHE A 248 18.54 -13.13 -23.14
CA PHE A 248 18.05 -13.74 -21.88
C PHE A 248 16.60 -13.35 -21.56
N TYR A 249 16.21 -12.11 -21.84
CA TYR A 249 14.83 -11.65 -21.64
C TYR A 249 13.85 -12.29 -22.65
N ARG A 250 14.25 -12.46 -23.92
CA ARG A 250 13.42 -13.13 -24.94
C ARG A 250 13.30 -14.64 -24.72
N ARG A 251 14.34 -15.33 -24.23
CA ARG A 251 14.27 -16.77 -23.90
C ARG A 251 13.37 -17.06 -22.70
N ARG A 252 13.31 -16.18 -21.70
CA ARG A 252 12.45 -16.37 -20.52
C ARG A 252 10.96 -16.17 -20.85
N LEU A 253 10.63 -15.24 -21.75
CA LEU A 253 9.26 -15.06 -22.26
C LEU A 253 8.80 -16.20 -23.19
N ALA A 254 9.71 -16.79 -23.97
CA ALA A 254 9.40 -17.96 -24.80
C ALA A 254 9.15 -19.24 -23.97
N LEU A 255 9.91 -19.47 -22.89
CA LEU A 255 9.70 -20.61 -21.98
C LEU A 255 8.36 -20.51 -21.24
N VAL A 256 7.97 -19.30 -20.81
CA VAL A 256 6.69 -19.07 -20.13
C VAL A 256 5.49 -19.26 -21.08
N ARG A 257 5.66 -18.95 -22.38
CA ARG A 257 4.64 -19.26 -23.40
C ARG A 257 4.57 -20.75 -23.76
N GLN A 258 5.69 -21.47 -23.77
CA GLN A 258 5.71 -22.90 -24.11
C GLN A 258 5.13 -23.79 -23.00
N GLN A 259 5.24 -23.39 -21.73
CA GLN A 259 4.59 -24.09 -20.60
C GLN A 259 3.07 -23.89 -20.54
N SER A 260 2.51 -22.96 -21.31
CA SER A 260 1.06 -22.72 -21.40
C SER A 260 0.39 -23.44 -22.59
N ALA A 261 1.13 -24.27 -23.35
CA ALA A 261 0.65 -24.87 -24.61
C ALA A 261 0.49 -26.41 -24.59
N HIS A 262 0.55 -27.07 -23.43
CA HIS A 262 0.23 -28.50 -23.30
C HIS A 262 -0.87 -28.73 -22.27
N LEU A 263 -2.12 -28.57 -22.71
CA LEU A 263 -3.29 -29.25 -22.18
C LEU A 263 -3.93 -29.98 -23.36
N PRO A 264 -4.15 -31.30 -23.31
CA PRO A 264 -4.78 -32.02 -24.41
C PRO A 264 -6.26 -31.66 -24.51
N PHE A 265 -6.69 -31.42 -25.74
CA PHE A 265 -8.08 -31.44 -26.18
C PHE A 265 -8.74 -32.77 -25.77
N ILE A 266 -9.87 -32.69 -25.06
CA ILE A 266 -10.87 -33.76 -25.02
C ILE A 266 -12.15 -33.17 -25.63
N ASN A 267 -12.51 -33.69 -26.80
CA ASN A 267 -13.74 -33.37 -27.52
C ASN A 267 -14.95 -34.07 -26.88
N ASN A 268 -16.03 -33.31 -26.74
CA ASN A 268 -17.39 -33.79 -26.50
C ASN A 268 -17.82 -34.88 -27.50
N ARG A 269 -18.61 -35.86 -27.02
CA ARG A 269 -19.89 -36.26 -27.63
C ARG A 269 -20.74 -37.10 -26.67
N ASP A 270 -21.94 -36.59 -26.47
CA ASP A 270 -23.26 -37.26 -26.41
C ASP A 270 -23.43 -38.52 -25.55
N SER A 271 -24.37 -38.46 -24.58
CA SER A 271 -25.75 -38.93 -24.78
C SER A 271 -26.47 -39.20 -23.46
N ASN A 272 -27.70 -38.65 -23.39
CA ASN A 272 -28.93 -39.21 -22.82
C ASN A 272 -28.98 -39.99 -21.49
N THR A 273 -30.10 -39.69 -20.82
CA THR A 273 -31.02 -40.54 -20.05
C THR A 273 -30.78 -40.79 -18.56
N LEU A 274 -31.86 -40.41 -17.83
CA LEU A 274 -32.33 -40.72 -16.47
C LEU A 274 -31.77 -39.88 -15.33
#